data_AF-J8EBG0-F1
#
_entry.id   AF-J8EBG0-F1
#
_cell.length_a   1.000
_cell.length_b   1.000
_cell.length_c   1.000
_cell.angle_alpha   90.00
_cell.angle_beta   90.00
_cell.angle_gamma   90.00
#
_symmetry.space_group_name_H-M   'P 1'
#
loop_
_entity.id
_entity.type
_entity.pdbx_description
1 polymer ?
#
loop_
_entity_poly.entity_id
_entity_poly.type
_entity_poly.pdbx_seq_one_letter_code
_entity_poly.pdbx_strand_id
1 'polypeptide(L)'
;MKRGKFGRVLTGTLVAGMLLSQGIPYNVLAESAVELKPVDNAEQVLMNLSSEQRKALEQLDVSPNFTISPDIDSNSPELVNVIVEFNQAPAKIEVMKQAAKGKKIAATTAQAKVDEEHKVFKQHVESLKSKKDASTYDTKKVEITREYKNAINGVAMKLPGVAVQELIQSGVVKRVYKDYEVKVEPPVETKETIDPKMADSIPQIGVDKLHAENIMGKGIKVGVLDTGVDYNHPDLKDAYKGGYDFVDNDADPMET
;
A
#
# COMPACT_ATOMS: atom_id res chain seq x y z
N MET A 1 52.45 -66.93 -13.77
CA MET A 1 53.82 -66.61 -13.30
C MET A 1 53.91 -65.11 -13.00
N LYS A 2 54.58 -64.78 -11.89
CA LYS A 2 55.01 -63.44 -11.40
C LYS A 2 53.94 -62.48 -10.85
N ARG A 3 53.88 -62.52 -9.51
CA ARG A 3 53.60 -61.43 -8.57
C ARG A 3 54.63 -60.30 -8.67
N GLY A 4 54.24 -59.09 -8.27
CA GLY A 4 55.11 -58.02 -7.74
C GLY A 4 54.30 -56.73 -7.52
N LYS A 5 53.58 -56.59 -6.40
CA LYS A 5 53.94 -55.84 -5.17
C LYS A 5 54.01 -54.31 -5.41
N PHE A 6 52.99 -53.57 -4.97
CA PHE A 6 52.79 -52.97 -3.63
C PHE A 6 53.43 -51.57 -3.51
N GLY A 7 52.56 -50.57 -3.33
CA GLY A 7 52.90 -49.21 -2.92
C GLY A 7 51.65 -48.51 -2.38
N ARG A 8 51.45 -48.64 -1.06
CA ARG A 8 50.57 -47.84 -0.17
C ARG A 8 50.94 -46.34 -0.27
N VAL A 9 50.19 -45.29 0.07
CA VAL A 9 48.90 -44.98 0.73
C VAL A 9 48.86 -43.43 0.80
N LEU A 10 47.70 -42.85 1.12
CA LEU A 10 47.47 -41.54 1.78
C LEU A 10 47.40 -40.25 0.92
N THR A 11 46.22 -39.60 1.04
CA THR A 11 45.96 -38.13 1.18
C THR A 11 46.47 -37.22 0.07
N GLY A 12 45.68 -36.41 -0.63
CA GLY A 12 44.46 -35.70 -0.26
C GLY A 12 44.71 -34.20 -0.44
N THR A 13 44.06 -33.57 -1.43
CA THR A 13 43.78 -32.11 -1.59
C THR A 13 42.99 -31.97 -2.91
N LEU A 14 41.68 -31.71 -2.88
CA LEU A 14 41.06 -30.38 -2.94
C LEU A 14 41.83 -29.36 -3.80
N VAL A 15 41.08 -28.68 -4.70
CA VAL A 15 41.47 -27.57 -5.59
C VAL A 15 41.93 -27.98 -7.00
N ALA A 16 40.95 -28.27 -7.87
CA ALA A 16 41.07 -28.10 -9.33
C ALA A 16 39.66 -28.01 -9.95
N GLY A 17 38.92 -26.97 -9.59
CA GLY A 17 37.56 -26.74 -10.12
C GLY A 17 37.12 -25.28 -10.05
N MET A 18 38.07 -24.35 -9.94
CA MET A 18 37.80 -22.92 -9.84
C MET A 18 38.80 -22.19 -10.73
N LEU A 19 38.73 -22.39 -12.06
CA LEU A 19 39.49 -21.60 -13.05
C LEU A 19 38.98 -21.77 -14.51
N LEU A 20 37.68 -22.03 -14.71
CA LEU A 20 37.05 -22.03 -16.05
C LEU A 20 35.72 -21.26 -16.08
N SER A 21 35.65 -20.12 -15.39
CA SER A 21 34.47 -19.22 -15.42
C SER A 21 34.74 -17.85 -16.04
N GLN A 22 35.77 -17.72 -16.88
CA GLN A 22 36.08 -16.46 -17.57
C GLN A 22 36.09 -16.75 -19.07
N GLY A 23 34.98 -16.48 -19.77
CA GLY A 23 34.99 -16.59 -21.23
C GLY A 23 33.67 -16.82 -21.97
N ILE A 24 32.50 -16.78 -21.32
CA ILE A 24 31.23 -16.71 -22.08
C ILE A 24 30.69 -15.29 -21.92
N PRO A 25 30.73 -14.45 -22.97
CA PRO A 25 29.97 -13.21 -22.96
C PRO A 25 28.50 -13.59 -22.89
N TYR A 26 27.86 -13.30 -21.76
CA TYR A 26 26.42 -13.23 -21.69
C TYR A 26 25.99 -12.06 -22.57
N ASN A 27 25.68 -12.35 -23.83
CA ASN A 27 24.76 -11.52 -24.57
C ASN A 27 23.41 -11.68 -23.86
N VAL A 28 23.19 -10.84 -22.84
CA VAL A 28 21.84 -10.50 -22.42
C VAL A 28 21.19 -9.95 -23.69
N LEU A 29 20.28 -10.73 -24.27
CA LEU A 29 19.32 -10.18 -25.22
C LEU A 29 18.54 -9.14 -24.42
N ALA A 30 19.02 -7.91 -24.43
CA ALA A 30 18.23 -6.77 -24.04
C ALA A 30 17.04 -6.80 -24.99
N GLU A 31 15.87 -7.16 -24.45
CA GLU A 31 14.61 -6.80 -25.07
C GLU A 31 14.73 -5.32 -25.43
N SER A 32 14.47 -5.02 -26.71
CA SER A 32 14.58 -3.68 -27.29
C SER A 32 14.11 -2.64 -26.29
N ALA A 33 14.84 -1.53 -26.14
CA ALA A 33 14.47 -0.44 -25.26
C ALA A 33 12.97 -0.21 -25.35
N VAL A 34 12.23 -0.63 -24.31
CA VAL A 34 10.81 -0.37 -24.23
C VAL A 34 10.74 1.14 -24.19
N GLU A 35 10.28 1.72 -25.29
CA GLU A 35 9.98 3.13 -25.37
C GLU A 35 8.94 3.37 -24.27
N LEU A 36 9.38 3.98 -23.17
CA LEU A 36 8.52 4.30 -22.04
C LEU A 36 7.56 5.38 -22.53
N LYS A 37 6.48 4.95 -23.17
CA LYS A 37 5.37 5.83 -23.48
C LYS A 37 4.87 6.36 -22.13
N PRO A 38 4.70 7.68 -21.98
CA PRO A 38 4.09 8.25 -20.80
C PRO A 38 2.81 7.49 -20.51
N VAL A 39 2.74 6.86 -19.35
CA VAL A 39 1.53 6.20 -18.91
C VAL A 39 0.62 7.30 -18.38
N ASP A 40 -0.17 7.87 -19.28
CA ASP A 40 -1.15 8.89 -18.91
C ASP A 40 -2.31 8.28 -18.11
N ASN A 41 -2.52 6.95 -18.23
CA ASN A 41 -3.61 6.25 -17.55
C ASN A 41 -3.24 4.82 -17.17
N ALA A 42 -3.29 4.52 -15.87
CA ALA A 42 -3.11 3.17 -15.33
C ALA A 42 -4.09 2.15 -15.96
N GLU A 43 -5.26 2.60 -16.44
CA GLU A 43 -6.21 1.74 -17.16
C GLU A 43 -5.66 1.15 -18.46
N GLN A 44 -4.87 1.91 -19.22
CA GLN A 44 -4.30 1.43 -20.49
C GLN A 44 -3.22 0.36 -20.26
N VAL A 45 -2.44 0.50 -19.18
CA VAL A 45 -1.44 -0.49 -18.78
C VAL A 45 -2.11 -1.81 -18.43
N LEU A 46 -3.19 -1.78 -17.67
CA LEU A 46 -3.95 -2.97 -17.28
C LEU A 46 -4.62 -3.66 -18.47
N MET A 47 -5.10 -2.89 -19.46
CA MET A 47 -5.70 -3.44 -20.69
C MET A 47 -4.69 -4.17 -21.58
N ASN A 48 -3.42 -3.78 -21.53
CA ASN A 48 -2.36 -4.33 -22.36
C ASN A 48 -1.58 -5.48 -21.70
N LEU A 49 -1.98 -5.92 -20.50
CA LEU A 49 -1.29 -7.01 -19.80
C LEU A 49 -1.41 -8.35 -20.55
N SER A 50 -0.30 -9.09 -20.61
CA SER A 50 -0.28 -10.47 -21.10
C SER A 50 -1.02 -11.42 -20.15
N SER A 51 -1.32 -12.63 -20.63
CA SER A 51 -1.95 -13.69 -19.82
C SER A 51 -1.09 -14.06 -18.60
N GLU A 52 0.23 -14.08 -18.76
CA GLU A 52 1.20 -14.36 -17.70
C GLU A 52 1.25 -13.22 -16.66
N GLN A 53 1.23 -11.96 -17.11
CA GLN A 53 1.20 -10.79 -16.22
C GLN A 53 -0.11 -10.71 -15.42
N ARG A 54 -1.25 -11.05 -16.03
CA ARG A 54 -2.53 -11.16 -15.30
C ARG A 54 -2.50 -12.27 -14.26
N LYS A 55 -1.90 -13.42 -14.59
CA LYS A 55 -1.74 -14.54 -13.66
C LYS A 55 -0.81 -14.18 -12.50
N ALA A 56 0.22 -13.37 -12.73
CA ALA A 56 1.07 -12.83 -11.67
C ALA A 56 0.31 -11.87 -10.74
N LEU A 57 -0.58 -11.03 -11.27
CA LEU A 57 -1.47 -10.18 -10.46
C LEU A 57 -2.45 -11.00 -9.59
N GLU A 58 -2.93 -12.15 -10.07
CA GLU A 58 -3.75 -13.06 -9.28
C GLU A 58 -2.96 -13.71 -8.13
N GLN A 59 -1.66 -13.96 -8.33
CA GLN A 59 -0.78 -14.52 -7.29
C GLN A 59 -0.32 -13.49 -6.25
N LEU A 60 -0.33 -12.20 -6.61
CA LEU A 60 -0.06 -11.07 -5.70
C LEU A 60 -1.21 -10.77 -4.73
N ASP A 61 -2.38 -11.36 -4.94
CA ASP A 61 -3.54 -11.26 -4.03
C ASP A 61 -3.30 -12.14 -2.78
N VAL A 62 -2.18 -11.91 -2.09
CA VAL A 62 -1.82 -12.54 -0.81
C VAL A 62 -2.71 -11.93 0.26
N SER A 63 -3.92 -12.47 0.32
CA SER A 63 -4.92 -12.08 1.29
C SER A 63 -4.51 -12.57 2.68
N PRO A 64 -4.37 -11.69 3.69
CA PRO A 64 -4.15 -12.11 5.06
C PRO A 64 -5.21 -13.13 5.51
N ASN A 65 -4.79 -14.15 6.25
CA ASN A 65 -5.66 -15.22 6.74
C ASN A 65 -6.41 -14.81 8.03
N PHE A 66 -7.06 -13.64 8.01
CA PHE A 66 -7.91 -13.17 9.10
C PHE A 66 -9.10 -12.38 8.57
N THR A 67 -10.20 -12.41 9.34
CA THR A 67 -11.35 -11.51 9.19
C THR A 67 -11.28 -10.35 10.18
N ILE A 68 -10.90 -10.62 11.43
CA ILE A 68 -10.60 -9.58 12.44
C ILE A 68 -9.09 -9.66 12.71
N SER A 69 -8.42 -8.52 12.67
CA SER A 69 -7.00 -8.42 12.99
C SER A 69 -6.71 -9.03 14.38
N PRO A 70 -5.68 -9.87 14.50
CA PRO A 70 -5.35 -10.53 15.78
C PRO A 70 -4.95 -9.55 16.88
N ASP A 71 -4.62 -8.31 16.53
CA ASP A 71 -4.21 -7.26 17.46
C ASP A 71 -5.39 -6.52 18.11
N ILE A 72 -6.61 -6.89 17.73
CA ILE A 72 -7.87 -6.39 18.30
C ILE A 72 -8.32 -7.35 19.41
N ASP A 73 -8.33 -6.87 20.64
CA ASP A 73 -8.94 -7.61 21.75
C ASP A 73 -10.47 -7.58 21.65
N SER A 74 -11.02 -8.62 21.03
CA SER A 74 -12.47 -8.77 20.82
C SER A 74 -13.21 -9.26 22.08
N ASN A 75 -12.54 -9.38 23.22
CA ASN A 75 -13.13 -9.75 24.50
C ASN A 75 -13.09 -8.58 25.52
N SER A 76 -12.49 -7.45 25.17
CA SER A 76 -12.38 -6.29 26.04
C SER A 76 -13.55 -5.30 25.85
N PRO A 77 -14.14 -4.76 26.93
CA PRO A 77 -15.11 -3.67 26.84
C PRO A 77 -14.47 -2.31 26.51
N GLU A 78 -13.14 -2.23 26.44
CA GLU A 78 -12.42 -1.00 26.10
C GLU A 78 -12.64 -0.60 24.64
N LEU A 79 -12.56 0.71 24.39
CA LEU A 79 -12.75 1.25 23.05
C LEU A 79 -11.52 0.99 22.20
N VAL A 80 -11.77 0.54 20.98
CA VAL A 80 -10.77 0.35 19.94
C VAL A 80 -11.19 1.13 18.69
N ASN A 81 -10.20 1.74 18.03
CA ASN A 81 -10.38 2.32 16.70
C ASN A 81 -10.08 1.23 15.67
N VAL A 82 -10.98 1.06 14.71
CA VAL A 82 -10.86 0.04 13.67
C VAL A 82 -11.18 0.61 12.29
N ILE A 83 -10.56 0.01 11.27
CA ILE A 83 -10.90 0.22 9.87
C ILE A 83 -11.58 -1.06 9.38
N VAL A 84 -12.81 -0.92 8.89
CA VAL A 84 -13.62 -2.01 8.36
C VAL A 84 -13.57 -1.95 6.83
N GLU A 85 -13.04 -2.99 6.21
CA GLU A 85 -13.04 -3.18 4.74
C GLU A 85 -14.28 -4.00 4.35
N PHE A 86 -14.99 -3.54 3.32
CA PHE A 86 -16.17 -4.24 2.79
C PHE A 86 -15.83 -5.20 1.64
N ASN A 87 -16.79 -6.05 1.26
CA ASN A 87 -16.60 -7.09 0.25
C ASN A 87 -16.42 -6.52 -1.16
N GLN A 88 -17.21 -5.52 -1.54
CA GLN A 88 -17.11 -4.85 -2.83
C GLN A 88 -15.85 -3.99 -2.88
N ALA A 89 -14.99 -4.18 -3.88
CA ALA A 89 -13.89 -3.24 -4.10
C ALA A 89 -14.43 -1.87 -4.54
N PRO A 90 -13.68 -0.77 -4.37
CA PRO A 90 -14.06 0.53 -4.92
C PRO A 90 -14.43 0.43 -6.40
N ALA A 91 -15.41 1.22 -6.84
CA ALA A 91 -16.05 1.03 -8.15
C ALA A 91 -15.04 0.97 -9.31
N LYS A 92 -14.05 1.87 -9.32
CA LYS A 92 -12.98 1.89 -10.34
C LYS A 92 -12.14 0.61 -10.30
N ILE A 93 -11.73 0.19 -9.11
CA ILE A 93 -10.94 -1.03 -8.90
C ILE A 93 -11.72 -2.26 -9.33
N GLU A 94 -13.01 -2.34 -9.03
CA GLU A 94 -13.84 -3.47 -9.43
C GLU A 94 -13.97 -3.57 -10.95
N VAL A 95 -14.22 -2.45 -11.63
CA VAL A 95 -14.29 -2.43 -13.10
C VAL A 95 -12.99 -2.96 -13.69
N MET A 96 -11.84 -2.53 -13.17
CA MET A 96 -10.52 -3.01 -13.62
C MET A 96 -10.32 -4.50 -13.32
N LYS A 97 -10.67 -4.97 -12.12
CA LYS A 97 -10.58 -6.38 -11.72
C LYS A 97 -11.43 -7.28 -12.61
N GLN A 98 -12.65 -6.86 -12.96
CA GLN A 98 -13.52 -7.62 -13.87
C GLN A 98 -12.99 -7.58 -15.31
N ALA A 99 -12.47 -6.43 -15.76
CA ALA A 99 -11.85 -6.31 -17.09
C ALA A 99 -10.65 -7.25 -17.25
N ALA A 100 -9.80 -7.38 -16.23
CA ALA A 100 -8.69 -8.32 -16.21
C ALA A 100 -9.17 -9.80 -16.32
N LYS A 101 -10.38 -10.10 -15.84
CA LYS A 101 -11.06 -11.40 -15.97
C LYS A 101 -11.86 -11.55 -17.28
N GLY A 102 -11.70 -10.61 -18.22
CA GLY A 102 -12.42 -10.61 -19.50
C GLY A 102 -13.91 -10.22 -19.41
N LYS A 103 -14.37 -9.73 -18.26
CA LYS A 103 -15.76 -9.30 -18.05
C LYS A 103 -15.87 -7.78 -18.15
N LYS A 104 -16.92 -7.30 -18.82
CA LYS A 104 -17.25 -5.87 -18.85
C LYS A 104 -18.43 -5.61 -17.91
N ILE A 105 -18.24 -4.71 -16.97
CA ILE A 105 -19.30 -4.21 -16.08
C ILE A 105 -19.36 -2.68 -16.18
N ALA A 106 -20.55 -2.12 -15.98
CA ALA A 106 -20.71 -0.67 -15.93
C ALA A 106 -20.18 -0.13 -14.60
N ALA A 107 -19.47 1.01 -14.65
CA ALA A 107 -19.00 1.71 -13.45
C ALA A 107 -20.15 2.08 -12.50
N THR A 108 -21.33 2.41 -13.06
CA THR A 108 -22.54 2.69 -12.27
C THR A 108 -23.04 1.49 -11.49
N THR A 109 -22.93 0.28 -12.04
CA THR A 109 -23.28 -0.96 -11.34
C THR A 109 -22.31 -1.24 -10.18
N ALA A 110 -21.01 -1.04 -10.39
CA ALA A 110 -20.03 -1.19 -9.32
C ALA A 110 -20.23 -0.14 -8.21
N GLN A 111 -20.52 1.10 -8.60
CA GLN A 111 -20.82 2.19 -7.66
C GLN A 111 -22.09 1.91 -6.84
N ALA A 112 -23.15 1.43 -7.48
CA ALA A 112 -24.38 1.08 -6.78
C ALA A 112 -24.16 0.02 -5.69
N LYS A 113 -23.28 -0.97 -5.94
CA LYS A 113 -22.90 -1.98 -4.94
C LYS A 113 -22.10 -1.39 -3.78
N VAL A 114 -21.18 -0.46 -4.05
CA VAL A 114 -20.47 0.29 -2.99
C VAL A 114 -21.48 1.01 -2.11
N ASP A 115 -22.42 1.74 -2.72
CA ASP A 115 -23.43 2.49 -1.97
C ASP A 115 -24.41 1.58 -1.20
N GLU A 116 -24.74 0.41 -1.76
CA GLU A 116 -25.55 -0.61 -1.11
C GLU A 116 -24.86 -1.19 0.14
N GLU A 117 -23.58 -1.56 0.05
CA GLU A 117 -22.84 -2.08 1.21
C GLU A 117 -22.73 -1.06 2.34
N HIS A 118 -22.45 0.21 2.01
CA HIS A 118 -22.47 1.30 2.99
C HIS A 118 -23.83 1.45 3.65
N LYS A 119 -24.92 1.35 2.88
CA LYS A 119 -26.28 1.42 3.42
C LYS A 119 -26.57 0.27 4.37
N VAL A 120 -26.27 -0.98 3.96
CA VAL A 120 -26.49 -2.18 4.78
C VAL A 120 -25.67 -2.12 6.06
N PHE A 121 -24.39 -1.73 5.97
CA PHE A 121 -23.52 -1.61 7.14
C PHE A 121 -24.04 -0.56 8.12
N LYS A 122 -24.44 0.63 7.64
CA LYS A 122 -25.00 1.68 8.50
C LYS A 122 -26.28 1.24 9.19
N GLN A 123 -27.18 0.56 8.47
CA GLN A 123 -28.39 0.00 9.07
C GLN A 123 -28.06 -1.02 10.17
N HIS A 124 -27.06 -1.86 9.95
CA HIS A 124 -26.57 -2.80 10.96
C HIS A 124 -26.03 -2.07 12.20
N VAL A 125 -25.17 -1.06 12.02
CA VAL A 125 -24.62 -0.27 13.14
C VAL A 125 -25.73 0.44 13.94
N GLU A 126 -26.74 0.99 13.29
CA GLU A 126 -27.90 1.58 13.99
C GLU A 126 -28.71 0.53 14.77
N SER A 127 -28.82 -0.69 14.24
CA SER A 127 -29.45 -1.80 14.98
C SER A 127 -28.65 -2.19 16.23
N LEU A 128 -27.31 -2.13 16.17
CA LEU A 128 -26.44 -2.39 17.32
C LEU A 128 -26.62 -1.33 18.40
N LYS A 129 -26.69 -0.04 18.02
CA LYS A 129 -26.95 1.07 18.95
C LYS A 129 -28.28 0.93 19.68
N SER A 130 -29.28 0.36 19.00
CA SER A 130 -30.67 0.26 19.48
C SER A 130 -30.95 -0.97 20.36
N LYS A 131 -29.97 -1.86 20.58
CA LYS A 131 -30.13 -3.04 21.44
C LYS A 131 -30.38 -2.61 22.90
N LYS A 132 -31.54 -3.00 23.44
CA LYS A 132 -31.95 -2.71 24.83
C LYS A 132 -31.20 -3.55 25.87
N ASP A 133 -30.74 -4.74 25.50
CA ASP A 133 -29.93 -5.63 26.34
C ASP A 133 -28.43 -5.38 26.16
N ALA A 134 -27.98 -4.17 26.51
CA ALA A 134 -26.59 -3.75 26.48
C ALA A 134 -25.77 -4.32 27.67
N SER A 135 -25.99 -5.60 28.01
CA SER A 135 -25.39 -6.22 29.22
C SER A 135 -23.87 -6.39 29.12
N THR A 136 -23.30 -6.40 27.91
CA THR A 136 -21.87 -6.62 27.64
C THR A 136 -21.08 -5.35 27.34
N TYR A 137 -21.69 -4.30 26.77
CA TYR A 137 -21.01 -3.04 26.47
C TYR A 137 -21.98 -1.87 26.22
N ASP A 138 -21.47 -0.65 26.35
CA ASP A 138 -22.22 0.57 26.05
C ASP A 138 -22.40 0.78 24.54
N THR A 139 -23.60 0.51 24.03
CA THR A 139 -23.94 0.60 22.60
C THR A 139 -23.88 2.02 22.06
N LYS A 140 -23.92 3.06 22.91
CA LYS A 140 -23.80 4.47 22.49
C LYS A 140 -22.40 4.83 22.02
N LYS A 141 -21.39 4.02 22.39
CA LYS A 141 -19.99 4.24 22.02
C LYS A 141 -19.61 3.61 20.68
N VAL A 142 -20.57 3.03 19.97
CA VAL A 142 -20.36 2.53 18.60
C VAL A 142 -20.56 3.69 17.63
N GLU A 143 -19.49 4.17 17.01
CA GLU A 143 -19.51 5.38 16.19
C GLU A 143 -18.70 5.19 14.91
N ILE A 144 -19.32 5.48 13.76
CA ILE A 144 -18.60 5.58 12.48
C ILE A 144 -17.98 6.96 12.43
N THR A 145 -16.65 7.03 12.36
CA THR A 145 -15.89 8.29 12.33
C THR A 145 -15.64 8.76 10.90
N ARG A 146 -15.51 7.84 9.94
CA ARG A 146 -15.27 8.18 8.53
C ARG A 146 -15.79 7.11 7.56
N GLU A 147 -16.29 7.53 6.39
CA GLU A 147 -16.66 6.63 5.28
C GLU A 147 -15.62 6.73 4.14
N TYR A 148 -15.26 5.58 3.55
CA TYR A 148 -14.33 5.47 2.43
C TYR A 148 -14.98 4.75 1.24
N LYS A 149 -14.85 5.33 0.05
CA LYS A 149 -15.42 4.77 -1.20
C LYS A 149 -14.44 4.70 -2.38
N ASN A 150 -13.25 5.29 -2.23
CA ASN A 150 -12.33 5.55 -3.34
C ASN A 150 -11.10 4.62 -3.33
N ALA A 151 -10.19 4.80 -2.37
CA ALA A 151 -8.99 3.98 -2.24
C ALA A 151 -9.32 2.60 -1.64
N ILE A 152 -10.18 2.62 -0.61
CA ILE A 152 -10.81 1.44 -0.02
C ILE A 152 -12.33 1.66 -0.01
N ASN A 153 -13.09 0.56 0.01
CA ASN A 153 -14.51 0.58 0.29
C ASN A 153 -14.70 0.10 1.74
N GLY A 154 -15.14 0.99 2.62
CA GLY A 154 -15.15 0.68 4.04
C GLY A 154 -15.42 1.89 4.92
N VAL A 155 -15.21 1.73 6.22
CA VAL A 155 -15.38 2.78 7.23
C VAL A 155 -14.26 2.76 8.27
N ALA A 156 -13.94 3.91 8.84
CA ALA A 156 -13.28 3.99 10.14
C ALA A 156 -14.34 4.14 11.22
N MET A 157 -14.15 3.45 12.35
CA MET A 157 -15.09 3.51 13.46
C MET A 157 -14.42 3.25 14.81
N LYS A 158 -15.07 3.75 15.86
CA LYS A 158 -14.70 3.55 17.26
C LYS A 158 -15.81 2.76 17.95
N LEU A 159 -15.45 1.71 18.66
CA LEU A 159 -16.39 0.84 19.37
C LEU A 159 -15.72 0.01 20.45
N PRO A 160 -16.48 -0.54 21.43
CA PRO A 160 -15.96 -1.53 22.37
C PRO A 160 -15.42 -2.78 21.64
N GLY A 161 -14.28 -3.32 22.09
CA GLY A 161 -13.66 -4.51 21.49
C GLY A 161 -14.62 -5.70 21.36
N VAL A 162 -15.40 -5.96 22.41
CA VAL A 162 -16.48 -6.98 22.42
C VAL A 162 -17.53 -6.81 21.32
N ALA A 163 -17.74 -5.60 20.81
CA ALA A 163 -18.70 -5.33 19.74
C ALA A 163 -18.13 -5.60 18.33
N VAL A 164 -16.81 -5.75 18.18
CA VAL A 164 -16.14 -5.91 16.87
C VAL A 164 -16.62 -7.16 16.15
N GLN A 165 -16.88 -8.24 16.89
CA GLN A 165 -17.34 -9.50 16.32
C GLN A 165 -18.75 -9.40 15.71
N GLU A 166 -19.56 -8.46 16.20
CA GLU A 166 -20.90 -8.21 15.68
C GLU A 166 -20.89 -7.51 14.32
N LEU A 167 -19.80 -6.84 13.93
CA LEU A 167 -19.69 -6.16 12.64
C LEU A 167 -19.78 -7.13 11.46
N ILE A 168 -19.25 -8.34 11.63
CA ILE A 168 -19.26 -9.40 10.60
C ILE A 168 -20.71 -9.81 10.26
N GLN A 169 -21.62 -9.74 11.24
CA GLN A 169 -23.01 -10.16 11.09
C GLN A 169 -23.79 -9.27 10.10
N SER A 170 -23.26 -8.11 9.71
CA SER A 170 -23.82 -7.28 8.64
C SER A 170 -23.78 -7.97 7.26
N GLY A 171 -22.93 -8.98 7.07
CA GLY A 171 -22.75 -9.70 5.81
C GLY A 171 -21.95 -8.96 4.73
N VAL A 172 -21.62 -7.68 4.96
CA VAL A 172 -20.88 -6.84 3.99
C VAL A 172 -19.42 -6.62 4.40
N VAL A 173 -19.04 -7.00 5.61
CA VAL A 173 -17.67 -6.89 6.11
C VAL A 173 -16.80 -7.99 5.52
N LYS A 174 -15.71 -7.59 4.89
CA LYS A 174 -14.64 -8.47 4.43
C LYS A 174 -13.60 -8.65 5.53
N ARG A 175 -13.13 -7.54 6.11
CA ARG A 175 -12.09 -7.52 7.14
C ARG A 175 -12.24 -6.35 8.10
N VAL A 176 -11.67 -6.51 9.29
CA VAL A 176 -11.52 -5.48 10.31
C VAL A 176 -10.05 -5.38 10.72
N TYR A 177 -9.46 -4.22 10.53
CA TYR A 177 -8.10 -3.87 10.92
C TYR A 177 -8.11 -2.97 12.14
N LYS A 178 -7.09 -3.09 12.99
CA LYS A 178 -6.85 -2.09 14.03
C LYS A 178 -6.38 -0.79 13.36
N ASP A 179 -6.93 0.32 13.80
CA ASP A 179 -6.49 1.65 13.36
C ASP A 179 -5.32 2.09 14.25
N TYR A 180 -4.13 2.20 13.65
CA TYR A 180 -2.88 2.44 14.35
C TYR A 180 -2.50 3.92 14.29
N GLU A 181 -2.04 4.45 15.41
CA GLU A 181 -1.41 5.77 15.46
C GLU A 181 0.06 5.64 15.05
N VAL A 182 0.48 6.43 14.05
CA VAL A 182 1.88 6.52 13.60
C VAL A 182 2.38 7.92 13.92
N LYS A 183 3.64 8.02 14.36
CA LYS A 183 4.27 9.29 14.76
C LYS A 183 5.59 9.47 14.01
N VAL A 184 5.85 10.70 13.59
CA VAL A 184 7.17 11.11 13.10
C VAL A 184 8.09 11.24 14.32
N GLU A 185 9.30 10.72 14.21
CA GLU A 185 10.32 10.94 15.23
C GLU A 185 10.80 12.40 15.14
N PRO A 186 10.73 13.19 16.22
CA PRO A 186 11.17 14.58 16.16
C PRO A 186 12.68 14.64 15.86
N PRO A 187 13.14 15.60 15.04
CA PRO A 187 14.55 15.78 14.80
C PRO A 187 15.28 16.04 16.13
N VAL A 188 16.43 15.38 16.31
CA VAL A 188 17.30 15.63 17.45
C VAL A 188 17.85 17.05 17.31
N GLU A 189 17.45 17.96 18.21
CA GLU A 189 18.00 19.32 18.25
C GLU A 189 19.51 19.25 18.49
N THR A 190 20.28 19.36 17.43
CA THR A 190 21.72 19.55 17.48
C THR A 190 21.99 21.04 17.37
N LYS A 191 22.83 21.58 18.26
CA LYS A 191 23.20 23.01 18.29
C LYS A 191 24.10 23.44 17.13
N GLU A 192 24.36 22.54 16.18
CA GLU A 192 25.23 22.80 15.05
C GLU A 192 24.39 23.25 13.86
N THR A 193 24.85 24.28 13.16
CA THR A 193 24.29 24.69 11.88
C THR A 193 24.40 23.52 10.91
N ILE A 194 23.28 22.88 10.59
CA ILE A 194 23.20 21.86 9.57
C ILE A 194 23.37 22.56 8.22
N ASP A 195 24.52 22.38 7.57
CA ASP A 195 24.65 22.66 6.14
C ASP A 195 23.84 21.60 5.38
N PRO A 196 22.78 21.97 4.62
CA PRO A 196 22.00 21.02 3.86
C PRO A 196 22.86 20.42 2.74
N LYS A 197 23.42 19.24 2.98
CA LYS A 197 24.26 18.48 2.04
C LYS A 197 23.48 17.80 0.91
N MET A 198 22.32 18.32 0.53
CA MET A 198 21.58 17.81 -0.63
C MET A 198 22.45 17.83 -1.90
N ALA A 199 23.35 18.81 -2.00
CA ALA A 199 24.36 18.89 -3.05
C ALA A 199 25.34 17.69 -3.09
N ASP A 200 25.61 17.05 -1.96
CA ASP A 200 26.51 15.89 -1.87
C ASP A 200 25.80 14.58 -2.27
N SER A 201 24.48 14.49 -2.02
CA SER A 201 23.68 13.30 -2.33
C SER A 201 23.24 13.23 -3.80
N ILE A 202 22.97 14.37 -4.44
CA ILE A 202 22.49 14.46 -5.83
C ILE A 202 23.40 13.69 -6.82
N PRO A 203 24.74 13.84 -6.79
CA PRO A 203 25.64 13.07 -7.66
C PRO A 203 25.63 11.56 -7.37
N GLN A 204 25.41 11.16 -6.11
CA GLN A 204 25.43 9.75 -5.71
C GLN A 204 24.22 8.99 -6.26
N ILE A 205 23.05 9.65 -6.34
CA ILE A 205 21.83 9.09 -6.91
C ILE A 205 21.68 9.38 -8.41
N GLY A 206 22.62 10.10 -9.03
CA GLY A 206 22.67 10.37 -10.47
C GLY A 206 21.65 11.39 -10.97
N VAL A 207 21.07 12.20 -10.09
CA VAL A 207 20.07 13.23 -10.46
C VAL A 207 20.71 14.34 -11.29
N ASP A 208 21.99 14.66 -11.05
CA ASP A 208 22.79 15.59 -11.84
C ASP A 208 22.82 15.23 -13.33
N LYS A 209 22.99 13.94 -13.65
CA LYS A 209 23.01 13.44 -15.03
C LYS A 209 21.67 13.63 -15.73
N LEU A 210 20.57 13.33 -15.03
CA LEU A 210 19.21 13.54 -15.56
C LEU A 210 18.93 15.03 -15.81
N HIS A 211 19.34 15.90 -14.89
CA HIS A 211 19.19 17.34 -15.07
C HIS A 211 20.06 17.87 -16.23
N ALA A 212 21.27 17.33 -16.43
CA ALA A 212 22.11 17.67 -17.58
C ALA A 212 21.47 17.29 -18.93
N GLU A 213 20.58 16.28 -18.92
CA GLU A 213 19.75 15.88 -20.06
C GLU A 213 18.40 16.64 -20.13
N ASN A 214 18.20 17.68 -19.31
CA ASN A 214 16.96 18.45 -19.15
C ASN A 214 15.75 17.63 -18.65
N ILE A 215 15.99 16.48 -18.01
CA ILE A 215 14.95 15.65 -17.40
C ILE A 215 14.72 16.13 -15.97
N MET A 216 13.77 17.06 -15.79
CA MET A 216 13.50 17.72 -14.49
C MET A 216 12.17 17.29 -13.84
N GLY A 217 11.55 16.21 -14.32
CA GLY A 217 10.24 15.76 -13.80
C GLY A 217 9.04 16.59 -14.29
N LYS A 218 9.20 17.38 -15.36
CA LYS A 218 8.11 18.19 -15.94
C LYS A 218 6.89 17.30 -16.28
N GLY A 219 5.72 17.68 -15.77
CA GLY A 219 4.46 16.96 -15.98
C GLY A 219 4.15 15.87 -14.94
N ILE A 220 5.11 15.55 -14.06
CA ILE A 220 4.90 14.61 -12.95
C ILE A 220 4.37 15.36 -11.72
N LYS A 221 3.41 14.76 -11.02
CA LYS A 221 2.90 15.24 -9.74
C LYS A 221 3.34 14.30 -8.64
N VAL A 222 3.88 14.86 -7.56
CA VAL A 222 4.28 14.12 -6.36
C VAL A 222 3.37 14.57 -5.22
N GLY A 223 2.70 13.61 -4.58
CA GLY A 223 1.93 13.85 -3.35
C GLY A 223 2.77 13.44 -2.15
N VAL A 224 2.91 14.34 -1.19
CA VAL A 224 3.60 14.10 0.09
C VAL A 224 2.53 13.99 1.18
N LEU A 225 2.56 12.90 1.94
CA LEU A 225 1.68 12.68 3.09
C LEU A 225 2.53 12.91 4.35
N ASP A 226 2.41 14.09 4.94
CA ASP A 226 3.21 14.53 6.09
C ASP A 226 2.42 15.53 6.93
N THR A 227 3.10 16.29 7.80
CA THR A 227 2.54 17.36 8.65
C THR A 227 1.99 18.56 7.88
N GLY A 228 2.44 18.79 6.65
CA GLY A 228 2.02 19.93 5.83
C GLY A 228 3.14 20.37 4.89
N VAL A 229 3.01 21.59 4.37
CA VAL A 229 4.06 22.25 3.59
C VAL A 229 4.00 23.77 3.80
N ASP A 230 5.14 24.39 4.11
CA ASP A 230 5.30 25.84 3.94
C ASP A 230 5.36 26.17 2.44
N TYR A 231 4.19 26.36 1.85
CA TYR A 231 4.07 26.73 0.43
C TYR A 231 4.50 28.17 0.12
N ASN A 232 4.84 28.99 1.13
CA ASN A 232 5.43 30.32 0.93
C ASN A 232 6.97 30.28 0.89
N HIS A 233 7.59 29.14 1.24
CA HIS A 233 9.03 28.99 1.22
C HIS A 233 9.59 29.30 -0.18
N PRO A 234 10.65 30.13 -0.30
CA PRO A 234 11.17 30.58 -1.60
C PRO A 234 11.55 29.44 -2.54
N ASP A 235 12.01 28.30 -1.99
CA ASP A 235 12.42 27.12 -2.76
C ASP A 235 11.25 26.17 -3.12
N LEU A 236 10.09 26.30 -2.46
CA LEU A 236 8.95 25.38 -2.64
C LEU A 236 7.76 26.00 -3.36
N LYS A 237 7.57 27.33 -3.25
CA LYS A 237 6.41 28.04 -3.79
C LYS A 237 6.15 27.76 -5.28
N ASP A 238 7.20 27.65 -6.08
CA ASP A 238 7.09 27.42 -7.52
C ASP A 238 6.78 25.94 -7.84
N ALA A 239 7.17 25.03 -6.94
CA ALA A 239 6.91 23.60 -7.02
C ALA A 239 5.50 23.23 -6.49
N TYR A 240 4.95 24.01 -5.55
CA TYR A 240 3.64 23.77 -4.98
C TYR A 240 2.53 23.81 -6.05
N LYS A 241 1.62 22.82 -6.00
CA LYS A 241 0.48 22.65 -6.93
C LYS A 241 -0.85 22.39 -6.23
N GLY A 242 -0.93 22.63 -4.93
CA GLY A 242 -2.10 22.36 -4.08
C GLY A 242 -1.85 21.27 -3.05
N GLY A 243 -2.75 21.17 -2.07
CA GLY A 243 -2.77 20.15 -1.04
C GLY A 243 -4.11 20.17 -0.29
N TYR A 244 -4.21 19.34 0.72
CA TYR A 244 -5.41 19.22 1.57
C TYR A 244 -4.95 18.79 2.95
N ASP A 245 -5.48 19.44 3.99
CA ASP A 245 -5.24 19.03 5.36
C ASP A 245 -6.35 18.07 5.82
N PHE A 246 -5.97 16.86 6.23
CA PHE A 246 -6.89 15.86 6.76
C PHE A 246 -7.12 15.97 8.26
N VAL A 247 -6.35 16.79 8.98
CA VAL A 247 -6.51 17.07 10.41
C VAL A 247 -7.62 18.10 10.61
N ASP A 248 -7.52 19.27 9.97
CA ASP A 248 -8.55 20.32 10.03
C ASP A 248 -9.63 20.19 8.95
N ASN A 249 -9.42 19.27 8.00
CA ASN A 249 -10.37 18.92 6.94
C ASN A 249 -10.68 20.11 6.00
N ASP A 250 -9.66 20.85 5.61
CA ASP A 250 -9.76 21.95 4.66
C ASP A 250 -8.70 21.86 3.54
N ALA A 251 -8.72 22.85 2.65
CA ALA A 251 -7.83 22.90 1.49
C ALA A 251 -6.51 23.65 1.78
N ASP A 252 -6.18 23.93 3.03
CA ASP A 252 -4.98 24.64 3.45
C ASP A 252 -3.96 23.67 4.07
N PRO A 253 -2.98 23.17 3.29
CA PRO A 253 -1.98 22.24 3.80
C PRO A 253 -0.81 22.95 4.49
N MET A 254 -0.99 24.19 4.94
CA MET A 254 0.07 24.97 5.58
C MET A 254 0.57 24.23 6.82
N GLU A 255 1.89 24.04 6.91
CA GLU A 255 2.50 23.55 8.13
C GLU A 255 2.44 24.66 9.20
N THR A 256 1.84 24.37 10.36
CA THR A 256 1.63 25.31 11.46
C THR A 256 2.22 24.82 12.78
#